data_AF-A0A5J6MPE6-F1
#
_entry.id   AF-A0A5J6MPE6-F1
#
_cell.length_a   1.000
_cell.length_b   1.000
_cell.length_c   1.000
_cell.angle_alpha   90.00
_cell.angle_beta   90.00
_cell.angle_gamma   90.00
#
_symmetry.space_group_name_H-M   'P 1'
#
loop_
_entity.id
_entity.type
_entity.pdbx_description
1 polymer ?
#
loop_
_entity_poly.entity_id
_entity_poly.type
_entity_poly.pdbx_seq_one_letter_code
_entity_poly.pdbx_strand_id
1 'polypeptide(L)'
;MARNSRSGRTTTPVEVSQRSKIDKLRALRLSDEAARQAAGTWGEMSLGEITHQPSGEIFVYVWKGRALPELEKLPGKRTTVKRADEHALLTEWLLKHKMVGFEITLLAWSLSEAEAARLQQARLAEQSAAGLHVINAVPAAPQALAS
;
A
#
# COMPACT_ATOMS: atom_id res chain seq x y z
N MET A 1 -17.94 17.37 60.57
CA MET A 1 -16.67 17.02 59.91
C MET A 1 -16.95 15.97 58.83
N ALA A 2 -17.03 16.36 57.56
CA ALA A 2 -17.29 15.45 56.44
C ALA A 2 -15.99 14.74 56.04
N ARG A 3 -15.93 13.41 56.15
CA ARG A 3 -14.78 12.62 55.69
C ARG A 3 -14.94 12.34 54.20
N ASN A 4 -14.01 12.86 53.41
CA ASN A 4 -13.86 12.58 51.98
C ASN A 4 -13.65 11.08 51.75
N SER A 5 -14.62 10.42 51.12
CA SER A 5 -14.49 9.08 50.58
C SER A 5 -13.55 9.11 49.36
N ARG A 6 -12.28 8.78 49.58
CA ARG A 6 -11.32 8.48 48.51
C ARG A 6 -11.75 7.15 47.87
N SER A 7 -12.50 7.22 46.78
CA SER A 7 -12.76 6.04 45.93
C SER A 7 -11.44 5.63 45.27
N GLY A 8 -10.76 4.66 45.88
CA GLY A 8 -9.64 3.97 45.25
C GLY A 8 -10.19 3.18 44.08
N ARG A 9 -9.99 3.68 42.86
CA ARG A 9 -10.30 2.95 41.63
C ARG A 9 -9.37 1.75 41.54
N THR A 10 -9.76 0.62 42.12
CA THR A 10 -9.12 -0.68 41.90
C THR A 10 -9.42 -1.10 40.47
N THR A 11 -8.44 -0.98 39.58
CA THR A 11 -8.51 -1.54 38.24
C THR A 11 -8.79 -3.02 38.32
N THR A 12 -9.83 -3.47 37.64
CA THR A 12 -10.27 -4.86 37.69
C THR A 12 -9.26 -5.76 36.96
N PRO A 13 -9.16 -7.07 37.29
CA PRO A 13 -8.23 -8.00 36.64
C PRO A 13 -8.38 -8.05 35.11
N VAL A 14 -9.59 -7.77 34.60
CA VAL A 14 -9.90 -7.69 33.17
C VAL A 14 -9.21 -6.48 32.52
N GLU A 15 -9.20 -5.32 33.17
CA GLU A 15 -8.53 -4.10 32.67
C GLU A 15 -7.01 -4.26 32.64
N VAL A 16 -6.43 -4.94 33.62
CA VAL A 16 -4.99 -5.26 33.66
C VAL A 16 -4.62 -6.22 32.52
N SER A 17 -5.45 -7.25 32.29
CA SER A 17 -5.28 -8.18 31.17
C SER A 17 -5.35 -7.49 29.81
N GLN A 18 -6.31 -6.58 29.60
CA GLN A 18 -6.43 -5.81 28.36
C GLN A 18 -5.23 -4.87 28.14
N ARG A 19 -4.76 -4.17 29.17
CA ARG A 19 -3.54 -3.34 29.08
C ARG A 19 -2.32 -4.16 28.68
N SER A 20 -2.11 -5.32 29.30
CA SER A 20 -0.99 -6.20 28.96
C SER A 20 -1.02 -6.69 27.51
N LYS A 21 -2.22 -6.93 26.95
CA LYS A 21 -2.40 -7.29 25.54
C LYS A 21 -2.06 -6.10 24.63
N ILE A 22 -2.52 -4.90 24.97
CA ILE A 22 -2.22 -3.67 24.22
C ILE A 22 -0.72 -3.40 24.21
N ASP A 23 -0.03 -3.55 25.34
CA ASP A 23 1.40 -3.32 25.45
C ASP A 23 2.21 -4.35 24.64
N LYS A 24 1.81 -5.62 24.66
CA LYS A 24 2.40 -6.66 23.79
C LYS A 24 2.21 -6.35 22.31
N LEU A 25 1.01 -5.93 21.90
CA LEU A 25 0.74 -5.54 20.51
C LEU A 25 1.54 -4.30 20.11
N ARG A 26 1.75 -3.35 21.03
CA ARG A 26 2.60 -2.18 20.80
C ARG A 26 4.06 -2.58 20.63
N ALA A 27 4.59 -3.41 21.52
CA ALA A 27 5.97 -3.91 21.43
C ALA A 27 6.21 -4.65 20.11
N LEU A 28 5.27 -5.50 19.69
CA LEU A 28 5.35 -6.23 18.43
C LEU A 28 5.36 -5.29 17.21
N ARG A 29 4.50 -4.25 17.22
CA ARG A 29 4.49 -3.23 16.16
C ARG A 29 5.82 -2.50 16.06
N LEU A 30 6.39 -2.09 17.20
CA LEU A 30 7.66 -1.38 17.23
C LEU A 30 8.82 -2.27 16.77
N SER A 31 8.84 -3.55 17.15
CA SER A 31 9.87 -4.48 16.68
C SER A 31 9.78 -4.77 15.18
N ASP A 32 8.56 -4.90 14.64
CA ASP A 32 8.33 -5.12 13.22
C ASP A 32 8.74 -3.89 12.39
N GLU A 33 8.38 -2.69 12.87
CA GLU A 33 8.81 -1.43 12.25
C GLU A 33 10.33 -1.29 12.26
N ALA A 34 10.98 -1.54 13.41
CA ALA A 34 12.44 -1.48 13.52
C ALA A 34 13.14 -2.51 12.60
N ALA A 35 12.59 -3.71 12.48
CA ALA A 35 13.10 -4.74 11.59
C ALA A 35 13.00 -4.33 10.11
N ARG A 36 11.86 -3.75 9.70
CA ARG A 36 11.64 -3.26 8.33
C ARG A 36 12.51 -2.05 7.99
N GLN A 37 12.72 -1.17 8.96
CA GLN A 37 13.66 -0.06 8.83
C GLN A 37 15.10 -0.57 8.69
N ALA A 38 15.53 -1.51 9.54
CA ALA A 38 16.85 -2.12 9.47
C ALA A 38 17.08 -2.87 8.14
N ALA A 39 16.03 -3.50 7.60
CA ALA A 39 16.06 -4.16 6.30
C ALA A 39 15.97 -3.21 5.09
N GLY A 40 15.79 -1.90 5.30
CA GLY A 40 15.63 -0.92 4.22
C GLY A 40 14.35 -1.09 3.40
N THR A 41 13.37 -1.84 3.90
CA THR A 41 12.08 -2.09 3.23
C THR A 41 10.98 -1.13 3.68
N TRP A 42 11.20 -0.40 4.78
CA TRP A 42 10.30 0.63 5.25
C TRP A 42 10.42 1.91 4.43
N GLY A 43 9.28 2.51 4.08
CA GLY A 43 9.25 3.79 3.38
C GLY A 43 7.85 4.38 3.28
N GLU A 44 7.65 5.26 2.31
CA GLU A 44 6.41 6.02 2.14
C GLU A 44 5.52 5.49 1.00
N MET A 45 5.91 4.42 0.33
CA MET A 45 5.22 3.91 -0.84
C MET A 45 4.14 2.90 -0.47
N SER A 46 3.09 2.90 -1.27
CA SER A 46 2.02 1.90 -1.27
C SER A 46 1.90 1.29 -2.65
N LEU A 47 1.43 0.05 -2.67
CA LEU A 47 1.22 -0.75 -3.86
C LEU A 47 -0.23 -1.25 -3.85
N GLY A 48 -0.87 -1.17 -5.00
CA GLY A 48 -2.21 -1.72 -5.18
C GLY A 48 -2.50 -2.10 -6.61
N GLU A 49 -3.61 -2.80 -6.76
CA GLU A 49 -4.14 -3.23 -8.05
C GLU A 49 -5.38 -2.44 -8.37
N ILE A 50 -5.46 -1.98 -9.60
CA ILE A 50 -6.64 -1.35 -10.16
C ILE A 50 -7.20 -2.34 -11.19
N THR A 51 -8.41 -2.82 -10.95
CA THR A 51 -9.06 -3.82 -11.80
C THR A 51 -10.27 -3.18 -12.46
N HIS A 52 -10.39 -3.32 -13.78
CA HIS A 52 -11.60 -2.96 -14.50
C HIS A 52 -12.54 -4.18 -14.54
N GLN A 53 -13.47 -4.23 -13.60
CA GLN A 53 -14.38 -5.36 -13.34
C GLN A 53 -15.07 -5.92 -14.59
N PRO A 54 -15.61 -5.09 -15.53
CA PRO A 54 -16.27 -5.61 -16.74
C PRO A 54 -15.34 -6.35 -17.70
N SER A 55 -14.06 -5.96 -17.77
CA SER A 55 -13.10 -6.51 -18.74
C SER A 55 -12.10 -7.51 -18.14
N GLY A 56 -11.93 -7.50 -16.82
CA GLY A 56 -10.88 -8.25 -16.14
C GLY A 56 -9.47 -7.69 -16.35
N GLU A 57 -9.31 -6.53 -17.00
CA GLU A 57 -8.02 -5.86 -17.17
C GLU A 57 -7.49 -5.33 -15.82
N ILE A 58 -6.18 -5.46 -15.61
CA ILE A 58 -5.52 -5.09 -14.35
C ILE A 58 -4.38 -4.10 -14.62
N PHE A 59 -4.24 -3.13 -13.73
CA PHE A 59 -3.11 -2.22 -13.65
C PHE A 59 -2.51 -2.29 -12.24
N VAL A 60 -1.21 -2.55 -12.13
CA VAL A 60 -0.52 -2.58 -10.82
C VAL A 60 0.12 -1.21 -10.57
N TYR A 61 -0.41 -0.45 -9.62
CA TYR A 61 -0.04 0.94 -9.38
C TYR A 61 0.71 1.12 -8.06
N VAL A 62 1.78 1.93 -8.11
CA VAL A 62 2.56 2.33 -6.93
C VAL A 62 2.35 3.82 -6.70
N TRP A 63 2.02 4.21 -5.47
CA TRP A 63 1.82 5.62 -5.10
C TRP A 63 2.39 5.94 -3.73
N LYS A 64 2.54 7.24 -3.45
CA LYS A 64 3.04 7.73 -2.17
C LYS A 64 1.90 7.89 -1.16
N GLY A 65 2.13 7.45 0.07
CA GLY A 65 1.18 7.52 1.18
C GLY A 65 0.21 6.35 1.21
N ARG A 66 -0.56 6.25 2.30
CA ARG A 66 -1.47 5.13 2.57
C ARG A 66 -2.87 5.28 1.94
N ALA A 67 -3.30 6.52 1.69
CA ALA A 67 -4.63 6.78 1.16
C ALA A 67 -4.75 6.21 -0.26
N LEU A 68 -5.86 5.55 -0.56
CA LEU A 68 -6.16 5.08 -1.91
C LEU A 68 -6.23 6.28 -2.86
N PRO A 69 -5.68 6.17 -4.08
CA PRO A 69 -5.77 7.24 -5.06
C PRO A 69 -7.21 7.41 -5.54
N GLU A 70 -7.68 8.65 -5.59
CA GLU A 70 -8.96 8.98 -6.21
C GLU A 70 -8.82 8.97 -7.74
N LEU A 71 -9.30 7.91 -8.40
CA LEU A 71 -9.10 7.68 -9.83
C LEU A 71 -9.61 8.82 -10.70
N GLU A 72 -10.78 9.38 -10.38
CA GLU A 72 -11.40 10.50 -11.10
C GLU A 72 -10.54 11.77 -11.09
N LYS A 73 -9.69 11.92 -10.08
CA LYS A 73 -8.80 13.08 -9.91
C LYS A 73 -7.40 12.84 -10.46
N LEU A 74 -7.08 11.62 -10.91
CA LEU A 74 -5.76 11.29 -11.46
C LEU A 74 -5.44 12.05 -12.75
N PRO A 75 -6.35 12.20 -13.74
CA PRO A 75 -6.04 12.90 -14.99
C PRO A 75 -5.63 14.37 -14.81
N GLY A 76 -6.03 15.00 -13.70
CA GLY A 76 -5.72 16.40 -13.39
C GLY A 76 -4.55 16.60 -12.41
N LYS A 77 -3.96 15.54 -11.85
CA LYS A 77 -2.88 15.65 -10.86
C LYS A 77 -1.52 15.43 -11.52
N ARG A 78 -0.61 16.39 -11.37
CA ARG A 78 0.82 16.14 -11.66
C ARG A 78 1.31 15.03 -10.73
N THR A 79 1.68 13.90 -11.32
CA THR A 79 2.44 12.85 -10.63
C THR A 79 3.75 13.45 -10.10
N THR A 80 4.00 13.26 -8.80
CA THR A 80 5.25 13.65 -8.14
C THR A 80 6.34 12.59 -8.29
N VAL A 81 6.08 11.52 -9.03
CA VAL A 81 6.91 10.31 -9.10
C VAL A 81 7.62 10.22 -10.46
N LYS A 82 8.82 9.64 -10.47
CA LYS A 82 9.69 9.30 -11.63
C LYS A 82 9.06 8.38 -12.71
N ARG A 83 7.73 8.29 -12.77
CA ARG A 83 6.98 7.33 -13.60
C ARG A 83 5.86 8.03 -14.36
N ALA A 84 6.25 9.05 -15.12
CA ALA A 84 5.33 9.79 -15.97
C ALA A 84 4.62 8.88 -16.99
N ASP A 85 5.35 7.91 -17.54
CA ASP A 85 4.83 6.97 -18.55
C ASP A 85 3.77 6.04 -17.96
N GLU A 86 4.00 5.47 -16.77
CA GLU A 86 2.98 4.66 -16.08
C GLU A 86 1.73 5.48 -15.75
N HIS A 87 1.91 6.73 -15.35
CA HIS A 87 0.78 7.62 -15.05
C HIS A 87 -0.01 8.00 -16.31
N ALA A 88 0.66 8.20 -17.43
CA ALA A 88 0.03 8.45 -18.72
C ALA A 88 -0.80 7.24 -19.17
N LEU A 89 -0.20 6.04 -19.10
CA LEU A 89 -0.89 4.77 -19.41
C LEU A 89 -2.12 4.55 -18.51
N LEU A 90 -1.99 4.78 -17.21
CA LEU A 90 -3.11 4.70 -16.28
C LEU A 90 -4.21 5.69 -16.66
N THR A 91 -3.86 6.93 -16.97
CA THR A 91 -4.82 7.97 -17.36
C THR A 91 -5.54 7.60 -18.66
N GLU A 92 -4.81 7.16 -19.68
CA GLU A 92 -5.38 6.72 -20.95
C GLU A 92 -6.34 5.54 -20.75
N TRP A 93 -5.94 4.56 -19.94
CA TRP A 93 -6.77 3.40 -19.63
C TRP A 93 -8.05 3.76 -18.86
N LEU A 94 -7.96 4.66 -17.88
CA LEU A 94 -9.12 5.19 -17.15
C LEU A 94 -10.09 5.91 -18.11
N LEU A 95 -9.57 6.73 -19.02
CA LEU A 95 -10.38 7.48 -19.99
C LEU A 95 -11.03 6.56 -21.04
N LYS A 96 -10.31 5.53 -21.51
CA LYS A 96 -10.82 4.51 -22.45
C LYS A 96 -12.12 3.87 -21.93
N HIS A 97 -12.18 3.57 -20.64
CA HIS A 97 -13.36 2.98 -19.98
C HIS A 97 -14.28 4.01 -19.32
N LYS A 98 -14.11 5.30 -19.65
CA LYS A 98 -14.94 6.41 -19.14
C LYS A 98 -14.96 6.51 -17.61
N MET A 99 -13.90 6.05 -16.95
CA MET A 99 -13.76 6.05 -15.48
C MET A 99 -14.82 5.22 -14.73
N VAL A 100 -15.49 4.26 -15.40
CA VAL A 100 -16.50 3.39 -14.78
C VAL A 100 -15.98 1.98 -14.59
N GLY A 101 -16.43 1.29 -13.53
CA GLY A 101 -16.16 -0.13 -13.34
C GLY A 101 -14.77 -0.47 -12.79
N PHE A 102 -14.06 0.52 -12.25
CA PHE A 102 -12.76 0.33 -11.63
C PHE A 102 -12.86 0.05 -10.14
N GLU A 103 -12.09 -0.92 -9.66
CA GLU A 103 -11.91 -1.23 -8.25
C GLU A 103 -10.42 -1.16 -7.89
N ILE A 104 -10.10 -0.57 -6.73
CA ILE A 104 -8.73 -0.55 -6.22
C ILE A 104 -8.62 -1.46 -5.02
N THR A 105 -7.64 -2.36 -5.05
CA THR A 105 -7.23 -3.17 -3.90
C THR A 105 -5.85 -2.74 -3.43
N LEU A 106 -5.74 -2.31 -2.16
CA LEU A 106 -4.45 -2.06 -1.52
C LEU A 106 -3.78 -3.39 -1.18
N LEU A 107 -2.60 -3.65 -1.76
CA LEU A 107 -1.85 -4.87 -1.49
C LEU A 107 -0.84 -4.70 -0.36
N ALA A 108 -0.12 -3.57 -0.36
CA ALA A 108 0.93 -3.30 0.59
C ALA A 108 1.15 -1.80 0.78
N TRP A 109 1.68 -1.42 1.95
CA TRP A 109 1.97 -0.04 2.32
C TRP A 109 3.18 0.04 3.26
N SER A 110 3.70 1.24 3.46
CA SER A 110 4.95 1.51 4.17
C SER A 110 6.17 0.85 3.52
N LEU A 111 6.25 0.91 2.20
CA LEU A 111 7.31 0.32 1.41
C LEU A 111 8.37 1.36 1.04
N SER A 112 9.64 0.96 1.00
CA SER A 112 10.69 1.70 0.31
C SER A 112 10.43 1.68 -1.21
N GLU A 113 11.03 2.62 -1.94
CA GLU A 113 10.86 2.71 -3.41
C GLU A 113 11.34 1.43 -4.11
N ALA A 114 12.48 0.88 -3.67
CA ALA A 114 13.04 -0.36 -4.20
C ALA A 114 12.13 -1.58 -3.92
N GLU A 115 11.59 -1.68 -2.70
CA GLU A 115 10.70 -2.77 -2.34
C GLU A 115 9.34 -2.68 -3.06
N ALA A 116 8.81 -1.46 -3.22
CA ALA A 116 7.60 -1.24 -4.01
C ALA A 116 7.80 -1.65 -5.48
N ALA A 117 8.94 -1.33 -6.08
CA ALA A 117 9.27 -1.76 -7.44
C ALA A 117 9.39 -3.29 -7.55
N ARG A 118 10.07 -3.93 -6.59
CA ARG A 118 10.21 -5.40 -6.54
C ARG A 118 8.85 -6.09 -6.43
N LEU A 119 7.99 -5.64 -5.52
CA LEU A 119 6.65 -6.21 -5.32
C LEU A 119 5.74 -5.95 -6.53
N GLN A 120 5.82 -4.77 -7.14
CA GLN A 120 5.08 -4.47 -8.36
C GLN A 120 5.47 -5.44 -9.48
N GLN A 121 6.76 -5.66 -9.72
CA GLN A 121 7.23 -6.60 -10.75
C GLN A 121 6.78 -8.04 -10.47
N ALA A 122 6.92 -8.51 -9.23
CA ALA A 122 6.44 -9.83 -8.83
C ALA A 122 4.94 -9.96 -9.12
N ARG A 123 4.16 -8.93 -8.80
CA ARG A 123 2.72 -8.96 -8.99
C ARG A 123 2.30 -8.90 -10.47
N LEU A 124 2.97 -8.08 -11.29
CA LEU A 124 2.76 -8.06 -12.74
C LEU A 124 3.02 -9.44 -13.36
N ALA A 125 4.08 -10.13 -12.91
CA ALA A 125 4.42 -11.48 -13.36
C ALA A 125 3.37 -12.52 -12.92
N GLU A 126 2.89 -12.46 -11.67
CA GLU A 126 1.83 -13.34 -11.17
C GLU A 126 0.54 -13.20 -11.99
N GLN A 127 0.08 -11.97 -12.26
CA GLN A 127 -1.15 -11.73 -13.00
C GLN A 127 -1.01 -12.15 -14.48
N SER A 128 0.16 -11.87 -15.07
CA SER A 128 0.46 -12.31 -16.44
C SER A 128 0.49 -13.85 -16.53
N ALA A 129 1.07 -14.53 -15.55
CA ALA A 129 1.10 -15.99 -15.47
C ALA A 129 -0.30 -16.60 -15.24
N ALA A 130 -1.18 -15.87 -14.55
CA ALA A 130 -2.60 -16.22 -14.41
C ALA A 130 -3.42 -15.99 -15.71
N GLY A 131 -2.81 -15.47 -16.78
CA GLY A 131 -3.46 -15.21 -18.06
C GLY A 131 -4.30 -13.94 -18.10
N LEU A 132 -4.15 -13.04 -17.11
CA LEU A 132 -4.90 -11.79 -17.05
C LEU A 132 -4.23 -10.71 -17.91
N HIS A 133 -5.05 -9.80 -18.46
CA HIS A 133 -4.54 -8.70 -19.26
C HIS A 133 -4.00 -7.58 -18.37
N VAL A 134 -2.68 -7.50 -18.30
CA VAL A 134 -1.97 -6.51 -17.48
C VAL A 134 -1.59 -5.30 -18.33
N ILE A 135 -2.16 -4.14 -18.02
CA ILE A 135 -2.04 -2.92 -18.83
C ILE A 135 -0.63 -2.34 -18.78
N ASN A 136 0.00 -2.33 -17.61
CA ASN A 136 1.37 -1.85 -17.43
C ASN A 136 2.38 -2.99 -17.35
N ALA A 137 2.21 -4.01 -18.21
CA ALA A 137 3.22 -5.05 -18.44
C ALA A 137 4.46 -4.45 -19.11
N VAL A 138 5.20 -3.61 -18.40
CA VAL A 138 6.48 -3.08 -18.87
C VAL A 138 7.52 -4.19 -18.69
N PRO A 139 8.24 -4.60 -19.74
CA PRO A 139 9.38 -5.49 -19.59
C PRO A 139 10.41 -4.80 -18.71
N ALA A 140 10.91 -5.50 -17.69
CA ALA A 140 11.97 -5.02 -16.82
C ALA A 140 13.10 -4.40 -17.67
N ALA A 141 13.38 -3.11 -17.47
CA ALA A 141 14.59 -2.53 -18.00
C ALA A 141 15.77 -3.36 -17.46
N PRO A 142 16.72 -3.78 -18.33
CA PRO A 142 17.80 -4.66 -17.93
C PRO A 142 18.59 -3.98 -16.81
N GLN A 143 18.84 -4.72 -15.72
CA GLN A 143 19.80 -4.32 -14.72
C GLN A 143 21.09 -3.94 -15.45
N ALA A 144 21.51 -2.69 -15.32
CA ALA A 144 22.78 -2.25 -15.84
C ALA A 144 23.87 -3.14 -15.24
N LEU A 145 24.47 -3.98 -16.07
CA LEU A 145 25.78 -4.58 -15.79
C LEU A 145 26.75 -3.42 -15.57
N ALA A 146 27.05 -3.11 -14.31
CA ALA A 146 28.24 -2.37 -13.97
C ALA A 146 29.41 -3.36 -14.04
N SER A 147 30.16 -3.27 -15.15
CA SER A 147 31.52 -3.81 -15.28
C SER A 147 32.52 -2.88 -14.62
#